data_AF-A0A1Y4QK59-F1
#
_entry.id   AF-A0A1Y4QK59-F1
#
_cell.length_a   1.000
_cell.length_b   1.000
_cell.length_c   1.000
_cell.angle_alpha   90.00
_cell.angle_beta   90.00
_cell.angle_gamma   90.00
#
_symmetry.space_group_name_H-M   'P 1'
#
loop_
_entity.id
_entity.type
_entity.pdbx_description
1 polymer ?
#
loop_
_entity_poly.entity_id
_entity_poly.type
_entity_poly.pdbx_seq_one_letter_code
_entity_poly.pdbx_strand_id
1 'polypeptide(L)'
;MKKITKYLLCLTLVCTFCFALVGCSKEDTSDTNQSNQTDQTNDTNNNTTDNDLEKIDKEITNKFNNDYEVNKTDVSEAVTYINENLDNVKDKETAKKLYEHASYLQMAADKGQVGDEDTIRNLAHQTKEYAKEVYNANDDELDDIINGAKYDFDEFRTQLGDDINNAVDNFMGFFETNKR
;
A
#
# COMPACT_ATOMS: atom_id res chain seq x y z
N MET A 1 -27.69 45.38 -10.33
CA MET A 1 -28.56 44.25 -10.73
C MET A 1 -27.73 43.12 -11.32
N LYS A 2 -27.69 41.96 -10.68
CA LYS A 2 -27.63 40.58 -11.24
C LYS A 2 -27.50 39.59 -10.04
N LYS A 3 -27.75 38.30 -10.27
CA LYS A 3 -27.91 37.24 -9.25
C LYS A 3 -27.10 35.99 -9.67
N ILE A 4 -27.25 34.91 -8.89
CA ILE A 4 -26.99 33.47 -9.18
C ILE A 4 -25.49 33.10 -9.37
N THR A 5 -24.99 31.93 -8.93
CA THR A 5 -25.64 30.71 -8.39
C THR A 5 -24.80 30.07 -7.27
N LYS A 6 -25.44 29.48 -6.24
CA LYS A 6 -24.81 28.45 -5.39
C LYS A 6 -24.95 27.11 -6.09
N TYR A 7 -23.85 26.40 -6.36
CA TYR A 7 -23.96 25.01 -6.80
C TYR A 7 -24.19 24.05 -5.63
N LEU A 8 -24.91 22.97 -5.92
CA LEU A 8 -25.66 22.17 -4.96
C LEU A 8 -25.04 20.77 -4.87
N LEU A 9 -25.10 20.14 -3.68
CA LEU A 9 -24.83 18.71 -3.54
C LEU A 9 -25.72 17.91 -4.50
N CYS A 10 -25.14 16.90 -5.16
CA CYS A 10 -25.91 15.78 -5.69
C CYS A 10 -25.16 14.48 -5.40
N LEU A 11 -25.36 13.96 -4.18
CA LEU A 11 -24.91 12.62 -3.79
C LEU A 11 -25.87 11.59 -4.40
N THR A 12 -25.40 10.77 -5.32
CA THR A 12 -26.18 9.64 -5.88
C THR A 12 -25.49 8.31 -5.62
N LEU A 13 -25.66 7.83 -4.39
CA LEU A 13 -25.45 6.45 -3.99
C LEU A 13 -26.43 5.53 -4.76
N VAL A 14 -25.93 4.62 -5.59
CA VAL A 14 -26.62 3.36 -5.92
C VAL A 14 -25.57 2.25 -6.06
N CYS A 15 -25.68 1.21 -5.23
CA CYS A 15 -24.87 0.01 -5.34
C CYS A 15 -25.53 -1.00 -6.29
N THR A 16 -24.75 -1.67 -7.15
CA THR A 16 -25.20 -2.89 -7.84
C THR A 16 -24.12 -3.97 -7.76
N PHE A 17 -24.21 -4.84 -6.75
CA PHE A 17 -23.46 -6.09 -6.73
C PHE A 17 -23.96 -7.02 -7.83
N CYS A 18 -23.05 -7.54 -8.65
CA CYS A 18 -23.33 -8.59 -9.63
C CYS A 18 -22.35 -9.77 -9.45
N PHE A 19 -22.56 -10.58 -8.42
CA PHE A 19 -21.89 -11.88 -8.30
C PHE A 19 -22.41 -12.84 -9.38
N ALA A 20 -21.56 -13.19 -10.34
CA ALA A 20 -21.84 -14.22 -11.33
C ALA A 20 -21.42 -15.61 -10.81
N LEU A 21 -22.25 -16.23 -9.97
CA LEU A 21 -22.08 -17.64 -9.59
C LEU A 21 -22.43 -18.56 -10.78
N VAL A 22 -21.43 -18.88 -11.61
CA VAL A 22 -21.56 -19.87 -12.69
C VAL A 22 -21.45 -21.29 -12.11
N GLY A 23 -22.53 -21.75 -11.47
CA GLY A 23 -22.69 -23.12 -11.02
C GLY A 23 -23.47 -23.96 -12.04
N CYS A 24 -22.77 -24.79 -12.82
CA CYS A 24 -23.37 -25.89 -13.59
C CYS A 24 -22.59 -27.18 -13.34
N SER A 25 -23.31 -28.27 -13.01
CA SER A 25 -22.71 -29.55 -12.62
C SER A 25 -22.08 -30.32 -13.80
N LYS A 26 -21.24 -31.30 -13.48
CA LYS A 26 -20.78 -32.36 -14.41
C LYS A 26 -21.34 -33.72 -14.00
N GLU A 27 -21.74 -34.49 -15.01
CA GLU A 27 -21.94 -35.95 -15.07
C GLU A 27 -22.28 -36.26 -16.55
N ASP A 28 -21.88 -37.35 -17.22
CA ASP A 28 -20.86 -38.41 -16.98
C ASP A 28 -20.51 -39.02 -18.37
N THR A 29 -19.50 -39.87 -18.66
CA THR A 29 -18.54 -40.66 -17.87
C THR A 29 -17.24 -40.94 -18.67
N SER A 30 -16.21 -41.51 -18.03
CA SER A 30 -14.91 -41.98 -18.62
C SER A 30 -13.98 -40.89 -19.21
N ASP A 31 -12.64 -40.95 -19.10
CA ASP A 31 -11.80 -42.14 -18.87
C ASP A 31 -10.41 -41.81 -18.25
N THR A 32 -9.73 -42.84 -17.72
CA THR A 32 -8.28 -42.96 -17.44
C THR A 32 -7.58 -41.93 -16.51
N ASN A 33 -7.53 -42.31 -15.22
CA ASN A 33 -6.40 -42.25 -14.28
C ASN A 33 -5.26 -41.20 -14.48
N GLN A 34 -5.18 -40.23 -13.55
CA GLN A 34 -3.90 -39.83 -12.95
C GLN A 34 -4.09 -39.49 -11.46
N SER A 35 -3.61 -40.37 -10.58
CA SER A 35 -3.70 -40.20 -9.11
C SER A 35 -2.47 -39.47 -8.57
N ASN A 36 -2.68 -38.42 -7.77
CA ASN A 36 -2.42 -38.52 -6.33
C ASN A 36 -3.09 -37.39 -5.53
N GLN A 37 -3.35 -37.68 -4.25
CA GLN A 37 -4.01 -36.84 -3.26
C GLN A 37 -3.24 -35.52 -3.04
N THR A 38 -3.88 -34.35 -2.91
CA THR A 38 -4.86 -33.93 -1.88
C THR A 38 -4.23 -33.76 -0.50
N ASP A 39 -3.90 -32.50 -0.18
CA ASP A 39 -4.01 -31.97 1.18
C ASP A 39 -5.00 -30.79 1.13
N GLN A 40 -6.25 -31.06 1.47
CA GLN A 40 -7.23 -30.06 1.90
C GLN A 40 -7.55 -30.32 3.37
N THR A 41 -6.86 -29.61 4.26
CA THR A 41 -7.22 -29.50 5.67
C THR A 41 -7.91 -28.16 5.89
N ASN A 42 -9.22 -28.19 6.11
CA ASN A 42 -9.92 -27.06 6.70
C ASN A 42 -9.59 -27.04 8.19
N ASP A 43 -9.15 -25.90 8.74
CA ASP A 43 -9.60 -25.52 10.08
C ASP A 43 -9.54 -24.00 10.36
N THR A 44 -10.75 -23.44 10.48
CA THR A 44 -11.22 -22.37 11.37
C THR A 44 -10.22 -21.39 12.04
N ASN A 45 -10.32 -20.11 11.61
CA ASN A 45 -10.01 -18.85 12.33
C ASN A 45 -8.54 -18.39 12.58
N ASN A 46 -8.39 -17.06 12.46
CA ASN A 46 -7.33 -16.20 13.02
C ASN A 46 -5.87 -16.47 12.60
N ASN A 47 -5.54 -16.42 11.30
CA ASN A 47 -4.18 -15.99 10.88
C ASN A 47 -4.08 -15.40 9.45
N THR A 48 -5.07 -14.59 9.03
CA THR A 48 -5.12 -14.10 7.62
C THR A 48 -4.30 -12.84 7.38
N THR A 49 -4.07 -12.01 8.41
CA THR A 49 -3.47 -10.68 8.28
C THR A 49 -1.99 -10.72 7.93
N ASP A 50 -1.15 -11.41 8.71
CA ASP A 50 0.31 -11.40 8.50
C ASP A 50 0.70 -11.93 7.11
N ASN A 51 -0.03 -12.92 6.59
CA ASN A 51 0.14 -13.48 5.25
C ASN A 51 -0.04 -12.42 4.14
N ASP A 52 -0.93 -11.45 4.34
CA ASP A 52 -1.29 -10.43 3.35
C ASP A 52 -0.20 -9.35 3.24
N LEU A 53 0.42 -8.96 4.36
CA LEU A 53 1.58 -8.05 4.39
C LEU A 53 2.88 -8.76 3.99
N GLU A 54 3.11 -9.99 4.47
CA GLU A 54 4.22 -10.84 4.00
C GLU A 54 4.19 -11.04 2.48
N LYS A 55 2.99 -11.17 1.90
CA LYS A 55 2.82 -11.30 0.45
C LYS A 55 3.27 -10.02 -0.27
N ILE A 56 2.89 -8.84 0.22
CA ILE A 56 3.34 -7.55 -0.33
C ILE A 56 4.86 -7.45 -0.29
N ASP A 57 5.50 -7.75 0.84
CA ASP A 57 6.96 -7.71 0.97
C ASP A 57 7.66 -8.71 0.01
N LYS A 58 7.07 -9.90 -0.20
CA LYS A 58 7.57 -10.87 -1.19
C LYS A 58 7.40 -10.37 -2.63
N GLU A 59 6.25 -9.80 -2.99
CA GLU A 59 5.98 -9.28 -4.34
C GLU A 59 6.89 -8.07 -4.66
N ILE A 60 7.13 -7.18 -3.69
CA ILE A 60 8.07 -6.06 -3.81
C ILE A 60 9.52 -6.56 -3.90
N THR A 61 9.95 -7.48 -3.03
CA THR A 61 11.31 -8.07 -3.11
C THR A 61 11.56 -8.73 -4.46
N ASN A 62 10.55 -9.41 -5.03
CA ASN A 62 10.63 -10.01 -6.37
C ASN A 62 10.63 -8.97 -7.51
N LYS A 63 9.95 -7.83 -7.34
CA LYS A 63 10.02 -6.68 -8.27
C LYS A 63 11.46 -6.12 -8.30
N PHE A 64 12.09 -5.98 -7.14
CA PHE A 64 13.45 -5.46 -6.96
C PHE A 64 14.57 -6.48 -7.20
N ASN A 65 14.46 -7.25 -8.28
CA ASN A 65 15.59 -8.04 -8.76
C ASN A 65 16.80 -7.15 -9.15
N ASN A 66 17.96 -7.76 -9.38
CA ASN A 66 19.21 -7.04 -9.67
C ASN A 66 19.07 -6.03 -10.83
N ASP A 67 18.34 -6.40 -11.88
CA ASP A 67 18.19 -5.60 -13.11
C ASP A 67 17.08 -4.54 -13.02
N TYR A 68 16.25 -4.52 -11.96
CA TYR A 68 15.17 -3.55 -11.82
C TYR A 68 15.69 -2.11 -11.65
N GLU A 69 15.38 -1.25 -12.61
CA GLU A 69 15.66 0.18 -12.54
C GLU A 69 14.54 0.90 -11.76
N VAL A 70 14.89 1.51 -10.63
CA VAL A 70 14.01 2.43 -9.91
C VAL A 70 13.76 3.64 -10.80
N ASN A 71 12.49 4.02 -10.96
CA ASN A 71 12.11 5.12 -11.83
C ASN A 71 11.35 6.20 -11.05
N LYS A 72 11.47 7.45 -11.52
CA LYS A 72 10.91 8.62 -10.84
C LYS A 72 9.38 8.57 -10.72
N THR A 73 8.67 7.92 -11.65
CA THR A 73 7.21 7.84 -11.63
C THR A 73 6.72 6.97 -10.48
N ASP A 74 7.20 5.72 -10.36
CA ASP A 74 6.85 4.82 -9.25
C ASP A 74 7.14 5.47 -7.88
N VAL A 75 8.29 6.15 -7.75
CA VAL A 75 8.68 6.86 -6.51
C VAL A 75 7.74 8.04 -6.23
N SER A 76 7.46 8.87 -7.23
CA SER A 76 6.57 10.03 -7.08
C SER A 76 5.14 9.62 -6.74
N GLU A 77 4.62 8.56 -7.38
CA GLU A 77 3.30 7.99 -7.07
C GLU A 77 3.25 7.47 -5.64
N ALA A 78 4.27 6.75 -5.17
CA ALA A 78 4.33 6.24 -3.81
C ALA A 78 4.43 7.33 -2.74
N VAL A 79 5.30 8.34 -2.93
CA VAL A 79 5.43 9.47 -1.98
C VAL A 79 4.14 10.30 -1.95
N THR A 80 3.53 10.56 -3.12
CA THR A 80 2.26 11.30 -3.21
C THR A 80 1.13 10.53 -2.53
N TYR A 81 1.00 9.22 -2.79
CA TYR A 81 -0.04 8.41 -2.17
C TYR A 81 0.05 8.43 -0.64
N ILE A 82 1.26 8.27 -0.09
CA ILE A 82 1.48 8.33 1.36
C ILE A 82 1.07 9.70 1.90
N ASN A 83 1.60 10.78 1.33
CA ASN A 83 1.34 12.15 1.78
C ASN A 83 -0.15 12.54 1.73
N GLU A 84 -0.93 12.02 0.76
CA GLU A 84 -2.38 12.26 0.65
C GLU A 84 -3.24 11.39 1.59
N ASN A 85 -2.75 10.21 2.01
CA ASN A 85 -3.58 9.21 2.70
C ASN A 85 -3.28 9.01 4.20
N LEU A 86 -2.16 9.51 4.74
CA LEU A 86 -1.79 9.38 6.16
C LEU A 86 -2.87 9.88 7.14
N ASP A 87 -3.52 11.02 6.86
CA ASP A 87 -4.65 11.55 7.65
C ASP A 87 -5.98 10.82 7.43
N ASN A 88 -6.07 10.03 6.37
CA ASN A 88 -7.33 9.45 5.85
C ASN A 88 -7.44 7.95 6.13
N VAL A 89 -6.55 7.41 6.96
CA VAL A 89 -6.56 6.02 7.44
C VAL A 89 -7.78 5.79 8.31
N LYS A 90 -8.61 4.83 7.90
CA LYS A 90 -9.95 4.55 8.47
C LYS A 90 -10.34 3.07 8.39
N ASP A 91 -9.55 2.27 7.66
CA ASP A 91 -9.82 0.89 7.33
C ASP A 91 -8.51 0.17 6.95
N LYS A 92 -8.53 -1.16 7.03
CA LYS A 92 -7.36 -2.00 6.76
C LYS A 92 -6.92 -1.98 5.28
N GLU A 93 -7.81 -1.64 4.35
CA GLU A 93 -7.48 -1.53 2.91
C GLU A 93 -6.61 -0.28 2.63
N THR A 94 -6.89 0.83 3.31
CA THR A 94 -6.09 2.07 3.26
C THR A 94 -4.72 1.83 3.91
N ALA A 95 -4.70 1.16 5.07
CA ALA A 95 -3.46 0.77 5.74
C ALA A 95 -2.60 -0.16 4.86
N LYS A 96 -3.20 -1.19 4.24
CA LYS A 96 -2.50 -2.12 3.33
C LYS A 96 -1.80 -1.42 2.16
N LYS A 97 -2.42 -0.38 1.59
CA LYS A 97 -1.81 0.41 0.50
C LYS A 97 -0.71 1.33 0.98
N LEU A 98 -0.85 1.96 2.14
CA LEU A 98 0.25 2.69 2.76
C LEU A 98 1.45 1.76 3.01
N TYR A 99 1.20 0.53 3.47
CA TYR A 99 2.25 -0.49 3.64
C TYR A 99 2.91 -0.89 2.31
N GLU A 100 2.15 -1.06 1.23
CA GLU A 100 2.67 -1.36 -0.12
C GLU A 100 3.55 -0.23 -0.67
N HIS A 101 3.08 1.01 -0.66
CA HIS A 101 3.85 2.16 -1.14
C HIS A 101 5.08 2.45 -0.26
N ALA A 102 4.96 2.28 1.07
CA ALA A 102 6.08 2.45 1.99
C ALA A 102 7.13 1.34 1.83
N SER A 103 6.72 0.09 1.65
CA SER A 103 7.63 -1.03 1.39
C SER A 103 8.33 -0.90 0.03
N TYR A 104 7.66 -0.34 -0.98
CA TYR A 104 8.29 -0.01 -2.27
C TYR A 104 9.41 1.03 -2.08
N LEU A 105 9.14 2.11 -1.35
CA LEU A 105 10.12 3.18 -1.10
C LEU A 105 11.27 2.71 -0.20
N GLN A 106 11.00 1.85 0.79
CA GLN A 106 12.04 1.22 1.63
C GLN A 106 12.98 0.37 0.77
N MET A 107 12.45 -0.54 -0.05
CA MET A 107 13.25 -1.40 -0.94
C MET A 107 13.99 -0.59 -2.02
N ALA A 108 13.41 0.52 -2.48
CA ALA A 108 14.12 1.48 -3.33
C ALA A 108 15.30 2.12 -2.58
N ALA A 109 15.09 2.61 -1.37
CA ALA A 109 16.11 3.27 -0.57
C ALA A 109 17.29 2.33 -0.27
N ASP A 110 17.00 1.07 0.08
CA ASP A 110 18.00 0.02 0.29
C ASP A 110 18.80 -0.27 -1.00
N LYS A 111 18.13 -0.39 -2.16
CA LYS A 111 18.82 -0.57 -3.46
C LYS A 111 19.63 0.67 -3.88
N GLY A 112 19.20 1.87 -3.48
CA GLY A 112 19.90 3.13 -3.72
C GLY A 112 21.05 3.39 -2.75
N GLN A 113 21.19 2.61 -1.67
CA GLN A 113 22.09 2.89 -0.54
C GLN A 113 21.85 4.31 0.05
N VAL A 114 20.58 4.71 0.10
CA VAL A 114 20.13 6.02 0.57
C VAL A 114 20.36 6.13 2.08
N GLY A 115 20.90 7.27 2.54
CA GLY A 115 21.28 7.49 3.94
C GLY A 115 20.09 7.49 4.92
N ASP A 116 20.38 7.28 6.22
CA ASP A 116 19.39 7.35 7.30
C ASP A 116 18.83 8.78 7.48
N GLU A 117 19.47 9.78 6.89
CA GLU A 117 19.10 11.20 6.91
C GLU A 117 18.07 11.62 5.83
N ASP A 118 17.72 10.75 4.89
CA ASP A 118 16.84 11.08 3.76
C ASP A 118 15.35 11.14 4.13
N THR A 119 14.64 12.19 3.68
CA THR A 119 13.22 12.42 3.98
C THR A 119 12.32 11.29 3.48
N ILE A 120 12.55 10.75 2.28
CA ILE A 120 11.70 9.73 1.66
C ILE A 120 11.97 8.35 2.28
N ARG A 121 13.23 8.03 2.60
CA ARG A 121 13.57 6.81 3.35
C ARG A 121 12.96 6.83 4.76
N ASN A 122 13.02 7.96 5.46
CA ASN A 122 12.41 8.11 6.78
C ASN A 122 10.88 8.05 6.73
N LEU A 123 10.24 8.71 5.75
CA LEU A 123 8.80 8.60 5.49
C LEU A 123 8.40 7.13 5.29
N ALA A 124 9.16 6.39 4.48
CA ALA A 124 8.90 4.99 4.17
C ALA A 124 8.98 4.10 5.42
N HIS A 125 10.03 4.24 6.25
CA HIS A 125 10.14 3.47 7.49
C HIS A 125 8.97 3.74 8.46
N GLN A 126 8.66 5.01 8.74
CA GLN A 126 7.61 5.36 9.69
C GLN A 126 6.21 5.00 9.17
N THR A 127 5.94 5.23 7.88
CA THR A 127 4.67 4.85 7.26
C THR A 127 4.47 3.33 7.26
N LYS A 128 5.52 2.55 7.00
CA LYS A 128 5.44 1.08 6.96
C LYS A 128 5.05 0.49 8.32
N GLU A 129 5.68 0.94 9.40
CA GLU A 129 5.37 0.42 10.74
C GLU A 129 3.99 0.91 11.22
N TYR A 130 3.63 2.20 11.04
CA TYR A 130 2.28 2.69 11.33
C TYR A 130 1.19 1.92 10.56
N ALA A 131 1.37 1.73 9.25
CA ALA A 131 0.42 1.01 8.41
C ALA A 131 0.25 -0.45 8.82
N LYS A 132 1.34 -1.10 9.28
CA LYS A 132 1.36 -2.46 9.83
C LYS A 132 0.64 -2.56 11.17
N GLU A 133 0.85 -1.61 12.07
CA GLU A 133 0.12 -1.54 13.35
C GLU A 133 -1.39 -1.39 13.10
N VAL A 134 -1.81 -0.42 12.29
CA VAL A 134 -3.22 -0.23 11.91
C VAL A 134 -3.81 -1.47 11.22
N TYR A 135 -3.07 -2.11 10.32
CA TYR A 135 -3.56 -3.29 9.61
C TYR A 135 -3.73 -4.50 10.54
N ASN A 136 -2.85 -4.68 11.53
CA ASN A 136 -2.93 -5.78 12.50
C ASN A 136 -3.80 -5.48 13.74
N ALA A 137 -4.14 -4.21 14.01
CA ALA A 137 -5.01 -3.80 15.12
C ALA A 137 -6.36 -4.51 15.15
N ASN A 138 -6.93 -4.73 16.34
CA ASN A 138 -8.33 -5.11 16.48
C ASN A 138 -9.22 -3.85 16.41
N ASP A 139 -10.53 -4.02 16.14
CA ASP A 139 -11.48 -2.91 15.98
C ASP A 139 -11.53 -2.02 17.25
N ASP A 140 -11.32 -2.59 18.45
CA ASP A 140 -11.26 -1.87 19.73
C ASP A 140 -9.96 -1.04 19.93
N GLU A 141 -8.91 -1.30 19.15
CA GLU A 141 -7.58 -0.66 19.27
C GLU A 141 -7.31 0.35 18.12
N LEU A 142 -8.04 0.18 17.01
CA LEU A 142 -7.85 0.91 15.75
C LEU A 142 -7.94 2.43 15.91
N ASP A 143 -8.96 2.92 16.63
CA ASP A 143 -9.14 4.35 16.88
C ASP A 143 -8.01 4.94 17.74
N ASP A 144 -7.49 4.21 18.73
CA ASP A 144 -6.41 4.71 19.60
C ASP A 144 -5.08 4.85 18.83
N ILE A 145 -4.76 3.89 17.95
CA ILE A 145 -3.56 3.94 17.09
C ILE A 145 -3.65 5.14 16.12
N ILE A 146 -4.79 5.30 15.43
CA ILE A 146 -5.02 6.42 14.50
C ILE A 146 -5.02 7.77 15.22
N ASN A 147 -5.54 7.84 16.46
CA ASN A 147 -5.51 9.07 17.25
C ASN A 147 -4.11 9.41 17.80
N GLY A 148 -3.29 8.40 18.11
CA GLY A 148 -1.89 8.58 18.51
C GLY A 148 -1.04 9.18 17.39
N ALA A 149 -1.07 8.57 16.20
CA ALA A 149 -0.20 8.90 15.07
C ALA A 149 -0.46 10.26 14.39
N LYS A 150 -1.43 11.04 14.86
CA LYS A 150 -1.91 12.28 14.20
C LYS A 150 -0.81 13.29 13.88
N TYR A 151 0.16 13.45 14.77
CA TYR A 151 1.21 14.47 14.69
C TYR A 151 2.57 13.90 14.27
N ASP A 152 2.75 12.58 14.29
CA ASP A 152 4.03 11.92 14.01
C ASP A 152 4.53 12.20 12.58
N PHE A 153 3.59 12.45 11.66
CA PHE A 153 3.88 12.77 10.26
C PHE A 153 3.92 14.27 9.93
N ASP A 154 3.73 15.19 10.91
CA ASP A 154 3.74 16.64 10.64
C ASP A 154 5.08 17.15 10.09
N GLU A 155 6.20 16.54 10.48
CA GLU A 155 7.52 16.87 9.92
C GLU A 155 7.57 16.55 8.43
N PHE A 156 7.12 15.35 8.02
CA PHE A 156 7.06 14.99 6.60
C PHE A 156 6.09 15.86 5.81
N ARG A 157 4.88 16.15 6.34
CA ARG A 157 3.93 17.09 5.72
C ARG A 157 4.59 18.46 5.47
N THR A 158 5.44 18.91 6.40
CA THR A 158 6.17 20.19 6.29
C THR A 158 7.33 20.12 5.30
N GLN A 159 8.09 19.02 5.27
CA GLN A 159 9.23 18.83 4.35
C GLN A 159 8.81 18.50 2.91
N LEU A 160 7.63 17.90 2.73
CA LEU A 160 7.13 17.42 1.44
C LEU A 160 6.07 18.35 0.82
N GLY A 161 5.26 19.06 1.61
CA GLY A 161 3.99 19.67 1.17
C GLY A 161 4.05 20.45 -0.15
N ASP A 162 4.89 21.47 -0.24
CA ASP A 162 5.13 22.24 -1.48
C ASP A 162 6.29 21.67 -2.33
N ASP A 163 7.05 20.71 -1.80
CA ASP A 163 8.39 20.31 -2.27
C ASP A 163 8.52 18.83 -2.69
N ILE A 164 7.42 18.06 -2.80
CA ILE A 164 7.43 16.62 -3.18
C ILE A 164 8.36 16.34 -4.36
N ASN A 165 8.29 17.16 -5.42
CA ASN A 165 9.12 17.00 -6.61
C ASN A 165 10.63 17.11 -6.30
N ASN A 166 11.03 18.05 -5.44
CA ASN A 166 12.41 18.25 -5.05
C ASN A 166 12.92 17.12 -4.13
N ALA A 167 12.08 16.63 -3.22
CA ALA A 167 12.40 15.45 -2.41
C ALA A 167 12.61 14.21 -3.29
N VAL A 168 11.69 13.98 -4.24
CA VAL A 168 11.77 12.88 -5.22
C VAL A 168 13.00 13.01 -6.13
N ASP A 169 13.35 14.21 -6.61
CA ASP A 169 14.57 14.43 -7.40
C ASP A 169 15.85 14.14 -6.59
N ASN A 170 15.92 14.57 -5.33
CA ASN A 170 17.05 14.26 -4.44
C ASN A 170 17.19 12.74 -4.24
N PHE A 171 16.10 12.03 -3.95
CA PHE A 171 16.07 10.58 -3.79
C PHE A 171 16.46 9.84 -5.09
N MET A 172 16.03 10.33 -6.26
CA MET A 172 16.43 9.76 -7.54
C MET A 172 17.93 9.94 -7.84
N GLY A 173 18.57 10.99 -7.32
CA GLY A 173 20.00 11.28 -7.51
C GLY A 173 20.95 10.20 -6.99
N PHE A 174 20.55 9.39 -6.00
CA PHE A 174 21.31 8.23 -5.53
C PHE A 174 21.46 7.16 -6.64
N PHE A 175 20.38 6.88 -7.38
CA PHE A 175 20.38 5.90 -8.47
C PHE A 175 21.10 6.40 -9.74
N GLU A 176 21.20 7.72 -9.93
CA GLU A 176 22.06 8.28 -10.99
C GLU A 176 23.55 8.23 -10.61
N THR A 177 23.86 8.41 -9.32
CA THR A 177 25.23 8.36 -8.80
C THR A 177 25.80 6.94 -8.84
N ASN A 178 24.99 5.93 -8.47
CA ASN A 178 25.38 4.52 -8.43
C ASN A 178 25.48 3.85 -9.83
N LYS A 179 25.33 4.60 -10.93
CA LYS A 179 25.53 4.13 -12.32
C LYS A 179 26.94 4.42 -12.87
N ARG A 180 27.91 4.77 -12.01
CA ARG A 180 29.30 5.12 -12.37
C ARG A 180 30.33 4.17 -11.78
#